data_AF-A0AAU6Q1N0-F1
#
_entry.id   AF-A0AAU6Q1N0-F1
#
_cell.length_a   1.000
_cell.length_b   1.000
_cell.length_c   1.000
_cell.angle_alpha   90.00
_cell.angle_beta   90.00
_cell.angle_gamma   90.00
#
_symmetry.space_group_name_H-M   'P 1'
#
loop_
_entity.id
_entity.type
_entity.pdbx_description
1 polymer ?
#
loop_
_entity_poly.entity_id
_entity_poly.type
_entity_poly.pdbx_seq_one_letter_code
_entity_poly.pdbx_strand_id
1 'polypeptide(L)'
;MPVTIRIYGKEATFSQGCWDCEDESIRALLQALADPRARTLEEEEKHGLYAAGRYGGLILLRGEWQRAPHPEPEIRMEDIAPAGRPEKAGWLGFLRKRS
;
A
#
# COMPACT_ATOMS: atom_id res chain seq x y z
N MET A 1 21.01 4.15 -1.19
CA MET A 1 21.28 5.44 -0.51
C MET A 1 20.07 5.67 0.37
N PRO A 2 20.24 6.11 1.62
CA PRO A 2 19.12 6.19 2.54
C PRO A 2 18.07 7.18 2.03
N VAL A 3 16.81 6.78 2.01
CA VAL A 3 15.68 7.60 1.53
C VAL A 3 15.15 8.43 2.68
N THR A 4 15.00 9.73 2.47
CA THR A 4 14.51 10.65 3.50
C THR A 4 13.07 11.06 3.20
N ILE A 5 12.20 10.95 4.20
CA ILE A 5 10.82 11.44 4.15
C ILE A 5 10.57 12.46 5.25
N ARG A 6 9.50 13.23 5.11
CA ARG A 6 9.00 14.13 6.14
C ARG A 6 7.51 13.91 6.36
N ILE A 7 7.15 13.49 7.57
CA ILE A 7 5.75 13.29 7.99
C ILE A 7 5.54 14.00 9.33
N TYR A 8 4.38 14.65 9.50
CA TYR A 8 4.06 15.42 10.71
C TYR A 8 5.13 16.44 11.14
N GLY A 9 5.89 16.99 10.18
CA GLY A 9 6.96 17.95 10.44
C GLY A 9 8.27 17.32 10.96
N LYS A 10 8.38 16.00 11.02
CA LYS A 10 9.58 15.27 11.44
C LYS A 10 10.20 14.54 10.26
N GLU A 11 11.52 14.47 10.26
CA GLU A 11 12.29 13.79 9.23
C GLU A 11 12.55 12.35 9.67
N ALA A 12 12.43 11.43 8.72
CA ALA A 12 12.72 10.02 8.93
C ALA A 12 13.49 9.48 7.74
N THR A 13 14.39 8.54 8.00
CA THR A 13 15.29 7.97 7.01
C THR A 13 15.06 6.47 6.91
N PHE A 14 14.85 5.96 5.70
CA PHE A 14 14.77 4.53 5.43
C PHE A 14 16.06 4.04 4.82
N SER A 15 16.62 2.98 5.38
CA SER A 15 17.81 2.33 4.84
C SER A 15 17.79 0.86 5.19
N GLN A 16 18.01 0.00 4.20
CA GLN A 16 18.20 -1.43 4.39
C GLN A 16 17.07 -2.13 5.18
N GLY A 17 15.82 -1.71 4.98
CA GLY A 17 14.67 -2.29 5.67
C GLY A 17 14.36 -1.71 7.04
N CYS A 18 15.06 -0.66 7.47
CA CYS A 18 14.87 -0.04 8.78
C CYS A 18 14.55 1.45 8.65
N TRP A 19 13.66 1.93 9.51
CA TRP A 19 13.38 3.35 9.67
C TRP A 19 14.14 3.93 10.85
N ASP A 20 14.74 5.09 10.62
CA ASP A 20 15.34 5.93 11.65
C ASP A 20 14.60 7.26 11.73
N CYS A 21 14.29 7.70 12.94
CA CYS A 21 13.62 8.98 13.21
C CYS A 21 13.89 9.37 14.66
N GLU A 22 14.11 10.66 14.92
CA GLU A 22 14.31 11.19 16.27
C GLU A 22 13.06 11.03 17.15
N ASP A 23 11.87 11.07 16.55
CA ASP A 23 10.61 10.88 17.25
C ASP A 23 10.26 9.38 17.32
N GLU A 24 10.24 8.84 18.53
CA GLU A 24 10.00 7.41 18.76
C GLU A 24 8.62 6.95 18.29
N SER A 25 7.59 7.81 18.43
CA SER A 25 6.22 7.46 18.03
C SER A 25 6.14 7.35 16.50
N ILE A 26 6.77 8.29 15.80
CA ILE A 26 6.85 8.26 14.34
C ILE A 26 7.70 7.08 13.87
N ARG A 27 8.82 6.80 14.53
CA ARG A 27 9.65 5.64 14.23
C ARG A 27 8.86 4.34 14.35
N ALA A 28 8.12 4.15 15.44
CA ALA A 28 7.29 2.96 15.63
C ALA A 28 6.20 2.83 14.56
N LEU A 29 5.55 3.94 14.21
CA LEU A 29 4.55 4.01 13.15
C LEU A 29 5.12 3.66 11.77
N LEU A 30 6.31 4.16 11.44
CA LEU A 30 6.98 3.83 10.18
C LEU A 30 7.51 2.39 10.17
N GLN A 31 7.98 1.88 11.32
CA GLN A 31 8.46 0.51 11.45
C GLN A 31 7.35 -0.51 11.19
N ALA A 32 6.09 -0.18 11.46
CA ALA A 32 4.94 -1.01 11.10
C ALA A 32 4.75 -1.18 9.58
N LEU A 33 5.30 -0.27 8.79
CA LEU A 33 5.31 -0.36 7.32
C LEU A 33 6.60 -0.95 6.77
N ALA A 34 7.64 -1.15 7.59
CA ALA A 34 8.98 -1.49 7.09
C ALA A 34 8.97 -2.75 6.21
N ASP A 35 9.49 -2.63 4.99
CA ASP A 35 9.75 -3.78 4.12
C ASP A 35 11.23 -4.18 4.20
N PRO A 36 11.57 -5.31 4.87
CA PRO A 36 12.95 -5.77 4.98
C PRO A 36 13.57 -6.23 3.65
N ARG A 37 12.75 -6.39 2.61
CA ARG A 37 13.16 -6.82 1.26
C ARG A 37 13.61 -5.65 0.39
N ALA A 38 13.20 -4.42 0.71
CA ALA A 38 13.65 -3.22 -0.01
C ALA A 38 15.14 -2.96 0.28
N ARG A 39 16.00 -3.39 -0.65
CA ARG A 39 17.48 -3.36 -0.48
C ARG A 39 18.18 -2.59 -1.60
N THR A 40 17.51 -2.39 -2.72
CA THR A 40 17.99 -1.57 -3.83
C THR A 40 17.52 -0.13 -3.68
N LEU A 41 18.21 0.81 -4.34
CA LEU A 41 17.83 2.22 -4.31
C LEU A 41 16.38 2.43 -4.77
N GLU A 42 16.00 1.78 -5.86
CA GLU A 42 14.66 1.91 -6.46
C GLU A 42 13.57 1.35 -5.53
N GLU A 43 13.85 0.25 -4.83
CA GLU A 43 12.94 -0.30 -3.83
C GLU A 43 12.83 0.59 -2.58
N GLU A 44 13.95 1.14 -2.09
CA GLU A 44 13.96 2.09 -0.97
C GLU A 44 13.17 3.36 -1.32
N GLU A 45 13.31 3.89 -2.54
CA GLU A 45 12.57 5.07 -3.02
C GLU A 45 11.09 4.77 -3.14
N LYS A 46 10.72 3.63 -3.73
CA LYS A 46 9.33 3.17 -3.82
C LYS A 46 8.70 3.00 -2.44
N HIS A 47 9.45 2.44 -1.50
CA HIS A 47 9.03 2.27 -0.11
C HIS A 47 8.82 3.61 0.60
N GLY A 48 9.77 4.55 0.44
CA GLY A 48 9.66 5.90 0.97
C GLY A 48 8.47 6.67 0.39
N LEU A 49 8.22 6.54 -0.91
CA LEU A 49 7.05 7.11 -1.58
C LEU A 49 5.74 6.58 -1.00
N TYR A 50 5.65 5.26 -0.81
CA TYR A 50 4.48 4.63 -0.21
C TYR A 50 4.25 5.11 1.23
N ALA A 51 5.28 5.09 2.07
CA ALA A 51 5.19 5.49 3.47
C ALA A 51 4.83 6.98 3.62
N ALA A 52 5.51 7.87 2.88
CA ALA A 52 5.18 9.29 2.88
C ALA A 52 3.76 9.53 2.35
N GLY A 53 3.36 8.87 1.27
CA GLY A 53 2.04 9.01 0.67
C GLY A 53 0.92 8.60 1.61
N ARG A 54 1.10 7.48 2.34
CA ARG A 54 0.14 6.95 3.31
C ARG A 54 -0.14 7.93 4.46
N TYR A 55 0.84 8.73 4.84
CA TYR A 55 0.72 9.73 5.92
C TYR A 55 0.62 11.17 5.41
N GLY A 56 0.45 11.39 4.09
CA GLY A 56 0.31 12.71 3.49
C GLY A 56 1.56 13.59 3.59
N GLY A 57 2.75 12.97 3.59
CA GLY A 57 4.05 13.62 3.76
C GLY A 57 4.78 13.99 2.47
N LEU A 58 6.07 14.27 2.64
CA LEU A 58 7.01 14.62 1.58
C LEU A 58 8.12 13.57 1.50
N ILE A 59 8.73 13.41 0.33
CA ILE A 59 9.94 12.62 0.10
C ILE A 59 11.02 13.51 -0.51
N LEU A 60 12.27 13.30 -0.10
CA LEU A 60 13.43 13.97 -0.67
C LEU A 60 13.91 13.18 -1.90
N LEU A 61 13.61 13.68 -3.09
CA LEU A 61 14.04 13.09 -4.36
C LEU A 61 14.97 14.06 -5.08
N ARG A 62 16.18 13.61 -5.41
CA ARG A 62 17.18 14.41 -6.16
C ARG A 62 17.49 15.78 -5.52
N GLY A 63 17.40 15.87 -4.20
CA GLY A 63 17.65 17.09 -3.44
C GLY A 63 16.44 18.02 -3.28
N GLU A 64 15.27 17.65 -3.82
CA GLU A 64 14.05 18.43 -3.71
C GLU A 64 12.97 17.68 -2.92
N TRP A 65 12.25 18.41 -2.07
CA TRP A 65 11.10 17.88 -1.36
C TRP A 65 9.89 17.82 -2.28
N GLN A 66 9.41 16.60 -2.54
CA GLN A 66 8.25 16.36 -3.38
C GLN A 66 7.11 15.79 -2.55
N ARG A 67 5.88 16.18 -2.85
CA ARG A 67 4.70 15.61 -2.20
C ARG A 67 4.51 14.18 -2.66
N ALA A 68 4.48 13.25 -1.71
CA ALA A 68 4.21 11.86 -2.05
C ALA A 68 2.72 11.70 -2.40
N PRO A 69 2.39 11.09 -3.55
CA PRO A 69 1.01 10.80 -3.91
C PRO A 69 0.42 9.80 -2.91
N HIS A 70 -0.87 9.90 -2.61
CA HIS A 70 -1.54 8.90 -1.79
C HIS A 70 -1.43 7.54 -2.50
N PRO A 71 -1.00 6.45 -1.81
CA PRO A 71 -0.91 5.14 -2.42
C PRO A 71 -2.28 4.69 -2.95
N GLU A 72 -2.27 3.94 -4.05
CA GLU A 72 -3.48 3.28 -4.55
C GLU A 72 -4.07 2.37 -3.47
N PRO A 73 -5.42 2.26 -3.39
CA PRO A 73 -6.05 1.35 -2.45
C PRO A 73 -5.66 -0.10 -2.73
N GLU A 74 -5.25 -0.83 -1.69
CA GLU A 74 -4.82 -2.24 -1.76
C GLU A 74 -5.95 -3.21 -2.11
N ILE A 75 -7.21 -2.76 -2.02
CA ILE A 75 -8.39 -3.51 -2.44
C ILE A 75 -9.16 -2.65 -3.43
N ARG A 76 -9.33 -3.14 -4.65
CA ARG A 76 -10.21 -2.52 -5.64
C ARG A 76 -11.61 -3.09 -5.48
N MET A 77 -12.62 -2.30 -5.84
CA MET A 77 -14.01 -2.75 -5.82
C MET A 77 -14.24 -3.96 -6.75
N GLU A 78 -13.36 -4.13 -7.74
CA GLU A 78 -13.25 -5.27 -8.66
C GLU A 78 -12.88 -6.58 -7.93
N ASP A 79 -12.12 -6.51 -6.83
CA ASP A 79 -11.71 -7.68 -6.03
C ASP A 79 -12.82 -8.17 -5.07
N ILE A 80 -13.82 -7.30 -4.83
CA ILE A 80 -14.93 -7.56 -3.90
C ILE A 80 -16.17 -8.08 -4.66
N ALA A 81 -16.20 -7.95 -5.98
CA ALA A 81 -17.32 -8.45 -6.77
C ALA A 81 -17.34 -9.98 -6.72
N PRO A 82 -18.43 -10.62 -6.23
CA PRO A 82 -18.54 -12.07 -6.31
C PRO A 82 -18.41 -12.46 -7.79
N ALA A 83 -17.45 -13.32 -8.09
CA ALA A 83 -17.24 -13.87 -9.43
C ALA A 83 -18.55 -14.55 -9.86
N GLY A 84 -19.38 -13.79 -10.57
CA GLY A 84 -20.71 -14.26 -10.94
C GLY A 84 -20.57 -15.46 -11.86
N ARG A 85 -20.95 -16.65 -11.37
CA ARG A 85 -21.41 -17.83 -12.13
C ARG A 85 -21.57 -19.05 -11.22
N PRO A 86 -22.39 -20.06 -11.59
CA PRO A 86 -23.75 -19.99 -12.12
C PRO A 86 -24.64 -21.09 -11.50
N GLU A 87 -25.76 -20.78 -10.84
CA GLU A 87 -26.73 -21.82 -10.44
C GLU A 87 -28.04 -21.67 -11.20
N LYS A 88 -28.03 -22.08 -12.46
CA LYS A 88 -29.25 -22.60 -13.11
C LYS A 88 -29.21 -24.13 -13.05
N ALA A 89 -29.39 -24.67 -11.85
CA ALA A 89 -29.65 -26.10 -11.66
C ALA A 89 -31.00 -26.27 -10.94
N GLY A 90 -31.95 -26.87 -11.65
CA GLY A 90 -32.89 -27.85 -11.09
C GLY A 90 -34.08 -27.35 -10.27
N TRP A 91 -35.25 -27.24 -10.93
CA TRP A 91 -36.55 -27.61 -10.34
C TRP A 91 -37.67 -27.73 -11.41
N LEU A 92 -37.66 -26.93 -12.48
CA LEU A 92 -38.84 -26.80 -13.38
C LEU A 92 -38.99 -27.87 -14.50
N GLY A 93 -38.24 -28.98 -14.46
CA GLY A 93 -38.31 -30.01 -15.51
C GLY A 93 -39.44 -31.05 -15.38
N PHE A 94 -40.19 -31.06 -14.27
CA PHE A 94 -41.07 -32.19 -13.91
C PHE A 94 -42.57 -31.99 -14.19
N LEU A 95 -43.00 -30.97 -14.95
CA LEU A 95 -44.40 -30.78 -15.33
C LEU A 95 -44.62 -30.65 -16.84
N ARG A 96 -44.42 -31.75 -17.58
CA ARG A 96 -45.20 -31.97 -18.82
C ARG A 96 -45.18 -33.44 -19.25
N LYS A 97 -46.01 -34.24 -18.60
CA LYS A 97 -46.50 -35.52 -19.14
C LYS A 97 -48.00 -35.62 -18.87
N ARG A 98 -48.76 -35.85 -19.95
CA ARG A 98 -50.24 -35.90 -20.10
C ARG A 98 -50.92 -34.55 -20.37
N SER A 99 -51.24 -34.33 -21.64
CA SER A 99 -52.60 -34.41 -22.20
C SER A 99 -52.50 -34.52 -23.71
#